data_AF-A0A6L4Y6F3-F1
#
_entry.id   AF-A0A6L4Y6F3-F1
#
_cell.length_a   1.000
_cell.length_b   1.000
_cell.length_c   1.000
_cell.angle_alpha   90.00
_cell.angle_beta   90.00
_cell.angle_gamma   90.00
#
_symmetry.space_group_name_H-M   'P 1'
#
loop_
_entity.id
_entity.type
_entity.pdbx_description
1 polymer ?
#
loop_
_entity_poly.entity_id
_entity_poly.type
_entity_poly.pdbx_seq_one_letter_code
_entity_poly.pdbx_strand_id
1 'polypeptide(L)' 'IGSSLVVYPAAYMPTYAVNAGAKLVIINREPTHMDRASHIRIYEGAGNTMLKVMERVRGSNT' A
#
# COMPACT_ATOMS: atom_id res chain seq x y z
N ILE A 1 -0.99 -3.98 -1.91
CA ILE A 1 -1.61 -3.37 -3.11
C ILE A 1 -2.74 -4.30 -3.57
N GLY A 2 -3.95 -3.80 -3.78
CA GLY A 2 -5.07 -4.57 -4.33
C GLY A 2 -5.45 -5.83 -3.54
N SER A 3 -5.22 -5.84 -2.23
CA SER A 3 -5.46 -6.99 -1.36
C SER A 3 -6.41 -6.60 -0.24
N SER A 4 -7.37 -7.47 0.07
CA SER A 4 -8.25 -7.35 1.24
C SER A 4 -7.54 -7.64 2.56
N LEU A 5 -6.33 -8.21 2.51
CA LEU A 5 -5.53 -8.62 3.67
C LEU A 5 -6.25 -9.64 4.57
N VAL A 6 -7.07 -10.54 4.01
CA VAL A 6 -7.75 -11.58 4.83
C VAL A 6 -7.06 -12.95 4.76
N VAL A 7 -6.14 -13.14 3.81
CA VAL A 7 -5.47 -14.41 3.57
C VAL A 7 -4.15 -14.47 4.31
N TYR A 8 -4.00 -15.48 5.16
CA TYR A 8 -2.78 -15.74 5.93
C TYR A 8 -1.88 -16.77 5.23
N PRO A 9 -0.54 -16.65 5.36
CA PRO A 9 0.20 -15.70 6.20
C PRO A 9 0.45 -14.33 5.55
N ALA A 10 0.05 -14.11 4.29
CA ALA A 10 0.35 -12.87 3.57
C ALA A 10 -0.16 -11.60 4.27
N ALA A 11 -1.33 -11.68 4.93
CA ALA A 11 -1.89 -10.60 5.74
C ALA A 11 -1.03 -10.16 6.94
N TYR A 12 -0.04 -10.97 7.37
CA TYR A 12 0.88 -10.57 8.42
C TYR A 12 1.96 -9.59 7.94
N MET A 13 2.27 -9.56 6.64
CA MET A 13 3.38 -8.77 6.11
C MET A 13 3.28 -7.27 6.40
N PRO A 14 2.12 -6.60 6.20
CA PRO A 14 1.97 -5.19 6.54
C PRO A 14 2.14 -4.92 8.04
N THR A 15 1.66 -5.83 8.90
CA THR A 15 1.79 -5.72 10.36
C THR A 15 3.24 -5.83 10.79
N TYR A 16 3.99 -6.80 10.26
CA TYR A 16 5.44 -6.91 10.54
C TYR A 16 6.21 -5.66 10.09
N ALA A 17 5.88 -5.12 8.92
CA ALA A 17 6.51 -3.91 8.41
C ALA A 17 6.26 -2.70 9.34
N VAL A 18 5.01 -2.47 9.74
CA VAL A 18 4.65 -1.37 10.67
C VAL A 18 5.34 -1.56 12.02
N ASN A 19 5.34 -2.77 12.58
CA ASN A 19 6.00 -3.07 13.85
C ASN A 19 7.52 -2.87 13.79
N ALA A 20 8.13 -3.06 12.63
CA ALA A 20 9.54 -2.78 12.37
C ALA A 20 9.83 -1.28 12.09
N GLY A 21 8.82 -0.41 12.17
CA GLY A 21 8.95 1.04 11.96
C GLY A 21 8.88 1.48 10.49
N ALA A 22 8.45 0.61 9.57
CA ALA A 22 8.28 0.99 8.18
C ALA A 22 7.03 1.88 7.98
N LYS A 23 7.13 2.81 7.02
CA LYS A 23 5.95 3.58 6.57
C LYS A 23 5.08 2.69 5.68
N LEU A 24 3.81 2.56 6.03
CA LEU A 24 2.84 1.74 5.32
C LEU A 24 1.99 2.59 4.36
N VAL A 25 1.90 2.16 3.10
CA VAL A 25 0.98 2.71 2.09
C VAL A 25 -0.01 1.64 1.65
N ILE A 26 -1.31 1.96 1.63
CA ILE A 26 -2.37 1.08 1.15
C ILE A 26 -2.97 1.64 -0.14
N ILE A 27 -2.92 0.85 -1.20
CA ILE A 27 -3.58 1.13 -2.48
C ILE A 27 -4.65 0.06 -2.67
N ASN A 28 -5.92 0.42 -2.48
CA ASN A 28 -7.04 -0.49 -2.66
C ASN A 28 -8.35 0.26 -2.91
N ARG A 29 -9.26 -0.33 -3.69
CA ARG A 29 -10.60 0.22 -3.95
C ARG A 29 -11.60 -0.01 -2.83
N GLU A 30 -11.22 -0.76 -1.81
CA GLU A 30 -12.07 -1.16 -0.69
C GLU A 30 -11.29 -1.01 0.61
N PRO A 31 -11.97 -0.77 1.75
CA PRO A 31 -11.31 -0.70 3.05
C PRO A 31 -10.64 -2.01 3.45
N THR A 32 -9.59 -1.88 4.27
CA THR A 32 -8.89 -3.02 4.89
C THR A 32 -8.75 -2.79 6.39
N HIS A 33 -8.53 -3.87 7.14
CA HIS A 33 -8.34 -3.77 8.59
C HIS A 33 -7.05 -3.00 8.98
N MET A 34 -6.10 -2.84 8.05
CA MET A 34 -4.85 -2.10 8.24
C MET A 34 -4.94 -0.61 7.87
N ASP A 35 -6.12 -0.11 7.45
CA ASP A 35 -6.28 1.28 7.00
C ASP A 35 -5.86 2.29 8.09
N ARG A 36 -6.19 2.02 9.36
CA ARG A 36 -5.81 2.87 10.50
C ARG A 36 -4.31 2.90 10.78
N ALA A 37 -3.59 1.85 10.41
CA ALA A 37 -2.13 1.75 10.56
C ALA A 37 -1.37 2.32 9.34
N SER A 38 -2.08 2.61 8.24
CA SER A 38 -1.46 3.17 7.04
C SER A 38 -1.17 4.66 7.20
N HIS A 39 -0.03 5.08 6.67
CA HIS A 39 0.37 6.49 6.65
C HIS A 39 -0.25 7.22 5.45
N ILE A 40 -0.44 6.50 4.34
CA ILE A 40 -1.08 7.00 3.14
C ILE A 40 -2.05 5.92 2.66
N ARG A 41 -3.28 6.35 2.32
CA ARG A 41 -4.30 5.50 1.73
C ARG A 41 -4.74 6.09 0.40
N ILE A 42 -4.72 5.26 -0.65
CA ILE A 42 -5.15 5.63 -2.00
C ILE A 42 -6.32 4.72 -2.39
N TYR A 43 -7.50 5.33 -2.54
CA TYR A 43 -8.75 4.63 -2.85
C TYR A 43 -8.98 4.50 -4.37
N GLU A 44 -8.02 3.88 -5.05
CA GLU A 44 -8.04 3.70 -6.51
C GLU A 44 -7.61 2.28 -6.92
N GLY A 45 -7.73 1.99 -8.22
CA GLY A 45 -7.20 0.76 -8.80
C GLY A 45 -5.67 0.76 -8.81
N ALA A 46 -5.08 -0.35 -8.36
CA ALA A 46 -3.63 -0.53 -8.25
C ALA A 46 -2.86 -0.15 -9.53
N GLY A 47 -3.32 -0.58 -10.70
CA GLY A 47 -2.62 -0.32 -11.98
C GLY A 47 -2.41 1.17 -12.25
N ASN A 48 -3.50 1.95 -12.27
CA ASN A 48 -3.46 3.38 -12.55
C ASN A 48 -2.63 4.15 -11.51
N THR A 49 -2.77 3.80 -10.23
CA THR A 49 -1.99 4.44 -9.18
C THR A 49 -0.50 4.15 -9.34
N MET A 50 -0.14 2.89 -9.58
CA MET A 50 1.26 2.49 -9.71
C MET A 50 1.92 3.09 -10.96
N LEU A 51 1.19 3.27 -12.07
CA LEU A 51 1.70 3.98 -13.25
C LEU A 51 2.14 5.41 -12.89
N LYS A 52 1.27 6.18 -12.22
CA LYS A 52 1.58 7.56 -11.77
C LYS A 52 2.75 7.59 -10.79
N VAL A 53 2.81 6.65 -9.84
CA VAL A 53 3.93 6.53 -8.89
C VAL A 53 5.24 6.29 -9.63
N MET A 54 5.22 5.38 -10.60
CA MET A 54 6.41 5.03 -11.38
C MET A 54 6.88 6.19 -12.28
N GLU A 55 5.96 6.93 -12.90
CA GLU A 55 6.29 8.16 -13.64
C GLU A 55 6.96 9.18 -12.73
N ARG A 56 6.42 9.40 -11.53
CA ARG A 56 6.99 10.35 -10.56
C ARG A 56 8.37 9.91 -10.07
N VAL A 57 8.55 8.63 -9.72
CA VAL A 57 9.84 8.13 -9.21
C VAL A 57 10.91 8.17 -10.30
N ARG A 58 10.59 7.78 -11.54
CA ARG A 58 11.54 7.88 -12.66
C ARG A 58 11.90 9.33 -13.02
N GLY A 59 10.92 10.23 -13.00
CA GLY A 59 11.14 11.66 -13.28
C GLY A 59 11.81 12.44 -12.16
N SER A 60 12.01 11.83 -10.98
CA SER A 60 12.71 12.45 -9.83
C SER A 60 14.20 12.08 -9.76
N ASN A 61 14.71 11.31 -10.74
CA ASN A 61 16.11 10.89 -10.84
C ASN A 61 16.95 11.74 -11.83
N THR A 62 16.47 12.93 -12.18
CA THR A 62 17.22 13.97 -12.92
C THR A 62 17.23 15.23 -12.08
#